data_AF-A0A8H5R671-F1
#
_entry.id   AF-A0A8H5R671-F1
#
_cell.length_a   1.000
_cell.length_b   1.000
_cell.length_c   1.000
_cell.angle_alpha   90.00
_cell.angle_beta   90.00
_cell.angle_gamma   90.00
#
_symmetry.space_group_name_H-M   'P 1'
#
loop_
_entity.id
_entity.type
_entity.pdbx_description
1 polymer ?
#
loop_
_entity_poly.entity_id
_entity_poly.type
_entity_poly.pdbx_seq_one_letter_code
_entity_poly.pdbx_strand_id
1 'polypeptide(L)'
;MIHTEHVQMLLQAGPATQSAWKTLDKWLPPLSGDKEWWWKTLGLQLHTLLAEADYDLNEQYKALLLLYRWVVPEMGPRPRSSMAPWNSFMTDDHSPIEYSWKWNSGNKKPDIRYAIELVSPLAGTKQDPFNQIPTRNLVYNLARNIPELDLTWFEHFSHELLGPEYLTTSTSGISTKGSTIFAALELLHGRLSVKVYFIPVETQDASAWHQIKHAIETSGCQNIEALHHVDAYLSSDDDGRQLRPFMLAIDLVEPGASRLKIYARSDQTSFRFARDVMTVGGLRIGMDKSLEKFFDLWKRALGLNHDALPGDELPKVDHLTSGAVFNFDVAPKSSIPDVKAYIPVRHYADNDLQAAVGLIGYLEEHGNGYGVYSQSYLRALDMLAPPGQLDQATGVQTYFAVACQGDDLAFTSYLNPQLYAAFRESECS
;
A
#
# COMPACT_ATOMS: atom_id res chain seq x y z
N MET A 1 -1.99 -32.09 -6.42
CA MET A 1 -0.83 -32.63 -7.17
C MET A 1 -0.81 -32.23 -8.65
N ILE A 2 -1.95 -32.14 -9.35
CA ILE A 2 -1.99 -31.70 -10.77
C ILE A 2 -1.95 -30.15 -10.92
N HIS A 3 -2.35 -29.38 -9.90
CA HIS A 3 -2.42 -27.90 -9.99
C HIS A 3 -1.11 -27.16 -9.67
N THR A 4 -0.32 -27.66 -8.70
CA THR A 4 1.02 -27.11 -8.36
C THR A 4 2.01 -27.16 -9.55
N GLU A 5 1.77 -28.01 -10.54
CA GLU A 5 2.56 -28.08 -11.78
C GLU A 5 2.37 -26.82 -12.65
N HIS A 6 1.21 -26.15 -12.64
CA HIS A 6 0.96 -24.99 -13.51
C HIS A 6 1.81 -23.76 -13.12
N VAL A 7 1.98 -23.49 -11.82
CA VAL A 7 2.84 -22.38 -11.35
C VAL A 7 4.30 -22.67 -11.67
N GLN A 8 4.77 -23.90 -11.40
CA GLN A 8 6.15 -24.31 -11.72
C GLN A 8 6.43 -24.35 -13.23
N MET A 9 5.42 -24.60 -14.07
CA MET A 9 5.54 -24.50 -15.52
C MET A 9 5.65 -23.05 -16.02
N LEU A 10 5.09 -22.08 -15.29
CA LEU A 10 5.14 -20.66 -15.63
C LEU A 10 6.37 -19.95 -15.06
N LEU A 11 6.89 -20.40 -13.91
CA LEU A 11 8.04 -19.83 -13.24
C LEU A 11 9.35 -20.26 -13.91
N GLN A 12 10.06 -19.30 -14.49
CA GLN A 12 11.42 -19.49 -14.96
C GLN A 12 12.42 -19.17 -13.85
N ALA A 13 13.49 -19.97 -13.74
CA ALA A 13 14.56 -19.70 -12.78
C ALA A 13 15.22 -18.33 -13.05
N GLY A 14 15.43 -17.56 -11.98
CA GLY A 14 16.13 -16.28 -12.05
C GLY A 14 17.65 -16.45 -12.23
N PRO A 15 18.36 -15.41 -12.67
CA PRO A 15 19.82 -15.43 -12.75
C PRO A 15 20.44 -15.58 -11.36
N ALA A 16 21.54 -16.33 -11.26
CA ALA A 16 22.28 -16.46 -10.01
C ALA A 16 22.97 -15.12 -9.67
N THR A 17 22.51 -14.44 -8.61
CA THR A 17 23.10 -13.19 -8.14
C THR A 17 23.84 -13.38 -6.81
N GLN A 18 24.85 -12.54 -6.57
CA GLN A 18 25.49 -12.47 -5.26
C GLN A 18 24.47 -11.93 -4.24
N SER A 19 24.25 -12.69 -3.17
CA SER A 19 23.26 -12.28 -2.17
C SER A 19 23.84 -11.26 -1.20
N ALA A 20 23.41 -9.99 -1.34
CA ALA A 20 23.72 -8.93 -0.39
C ALA A 20 23.22 -9.29 1.02
N TRP A 21 22.03 -9.90 1.14
CA TRP A 21 21.46 -10.35 2.41
C TRP A 21 22.32 -11.42 3.09
N LYS A 22 22.76 -12.49 2.39
CA LYS A 22 23.64 -13.50 3.00
C LYS A 22 24.96 -12.90 3.51
N THR A 23 25.46 -11.87 2.82
CA THR A 23 26.66 -11.16 3.26
C THR A 23 26.39 -10.37 4.54
N LEU A 24 25.30 -9.60 4.59
CA LEU A 24 24.93 -8.81 5.76
C LEU A 24 24.56 -9.69 6.97
N ASP A 25 23.79 -10.76 6.75
CA ASP A 25 23.41 -11.73 7.79
C ASP A 25 24.63 -12.36 8.48
N LYS A 26 25.71 -12.60 7.71
CA LYS A 26 26.96 -13.14 8.25
C LYS A 26 27.77 -12.13 9.08
N TRP A 27 27.77 -10.85 8.70
CA TRP A 27 28.76 -9.88 9.18
C TRP A 27 28.20 -8.75 10.04
N LEU A 28 26.90 -8.49 10.00
CA LEU A 28 26.27 -7.53 10.91
C LEU A 28 26.27 -8.09 12.35
N PRO A 29 26.19 -7.21 13.37
CA PRO A 29 26.05 -7.67 14.75
C PRO A 29 24.87 -8.66 14.87
N PRO A 30 24.97 -9.69 15.72
CA PRO A 30 23.86 -10.62 15.85
C PRO A 30 22.65 -9.94 16.50
N LEU A 31 21.48 -10.18 15.93
CA LEU A 31 20.19 -9.94 16.59
C LEU A 31 19.80 -11.18 17.41
N SER A 32 18.84 -11.04 18.31
CA SER A 32 18.33 -12.14 19.12
C SER A 32 16.80 -12.15 19.21
N GLY A 33 16.25 -13.33 19.46
CA GLY A 33 14.81 -13.52 19.66
C GLY A 33 13.99 -13.10 18.44
N ASP A 34 12.97 -12.28 18.66
CA ASP A 34 12.03 -11.88 17.62
C ASP A 34 12.69 -11.01 16.53
N LYS A 35 13.71 -10.22 16.89
CA LYS A 35 14.46 -9.38 15.95
C LYS A 35 15.25 -10.21 14.94
N GLU A 36 15.86 -11.32 15.38
CA GLU A 36 16.57 -12.23 14.49
C GLU A 36 15.62 -12.89 13.48
N TRP A 37 14.42 -13.28 13.93
CA TRP A 37 13.40 -13.82 13.04
C TRP A 37 12.95 -12.78 12.00
N TRP A 38 12.65 -11.55 12.44
CA TRP A 38 12.27 -10.47 11.54
C TRP A 38 13.35 -10.18 10.50
N TRP A 39 14.62 -10.17 10.88
CA TRP A 39 15.72 -9.99 9.95
C TRP A 39 15.83 -11.13 8.93
N LYS A 40 15.70 -12.38 9.38
CA LYS A 40 15.76 -13.55 8.47
C LYS A 40 14.60 -13.56 7.48
N THR A 41 13.41 -13.16 7.93
CA THR A 41 12.21 -13.11 7.09
C THR A 41 12.24 -11.89 6.15
N LEU A 42 12.20 -10.67 6.70
CA LEU A 42 12.06 -9.45 5.91
C LEU A 42 13.33 -9.12 5.11
N GLY A 43 14.51 -9.46 5.63
CA GLY A 43 15.77 -9.26 4.93
C GLY A 43 15.84 -10.11 3.66
N LEU A 44 15.39 -11.36 3.73
CA LEU A 44 15.31 -12.24 2.56
C LEU A 44 14.23 -11.78 1.57
N GLN A 45 13.05 -11.41 2.05
CA GLN A 45 11.95 -10.89 1.22
C GLN A 45 12.36 -9.63 0.48
N LEU A 46 12.91 -8.64 1.20
CA LEU A 46 13.36 -7.38 0.59
C LEU A 46 14.52 -7.61 -0.40
N HIS A 47 15.48 -8.46 -0.06
CA HIS A 47 16.56 -8.82 -1.00
C HIS A 47 16.02 -9.41 -2.30
N THR A 48 15.06 -10.33 -2.21
CA THR A 48 14.46 -10.98 -3.38
C THR A 48 13.74 -9.95 -4.25
N LEU A 49 12.90 -9.11 -3.65
CA LEU A 49 12.20 -8.05 -4.37
C LEU A 49 13.16 -7.11 -5.11
N LEU A 50 14.24 -6.68 -4.45
CA LEU A 50 15.23 -5.78 -5.06
C LEU A 50 16.02 -6.48 -6.17
N ALA A 51 16.41 -7.74 -5.99
CA ALA A 51 17.12 -8.49 -7.02
C ALA A 51 16.25 -8.71 -8.26
N GLU A 52 14.98 -9.06 -8.06
CA GLU A 52 14.01 -9.28 -9.14
C GLU A 52 13.64 -7.97 -9.87
N ALA A 53 13.68 -6.83 -9.18
CA ALA A 53 13.53 -5.51 -9.77
C ALA A 53 14.83 -4.92 -10.33
N ASP A 54 15.90 -5.73 -10.45
CA ASP A 54 17.19 -5.37 -11.06
C ASP A 54 17.90 -4.19 -10.35
N TYR A 55 17.77 -4.09 -9.03
CA TYR A 55 18.56 -3.15 -8.23
C TYR A 55 20.03 -3.56 -8.20
N ASP A 56 20.94 -2.59 -8.28
CA ASP A 56 22.36 -2.90 -8.17
C ASP A 56 22.75 -3.30 -6.74
N LEU A 57 23.94 -3.90 -6.57
CA LEU A 57 24.39 -4.39 -5.27
C LEU A 57 24.48 -3.27 -4.22
N ASN A 58 24.89 -2.06 -4.59
CA ASN A 58 25.02 -0.94 -3.67
C ASN A 58 23.64 -0.47 -3.18
N GLU A 59 22.65 -0.41 -4.08
CA GLU A 59 21.27 -0.12 -3.72
C GLU A 59 20.69 -1.22 -2.81
N GLN A 60 20.95 -2.49 -3.11
CA GLN A 60 20.55 -3.61 -2.26
C GLN A 60 21.14 -3.53 -0.85
N TYR A 61 22.45 -3.25 -0.72
CA TYR A 61 23.09 -3.07 0.59
C TYR A 61 22.48 -1.90 1.37
N LYS A 62 22.25 -0.75 0.72
CA LYS A 62 21.64 0.42 1.37
C LYS A 62 20.25 0.12 1.90
N ALA A 63 19.39 -0.50 1.09
CA ALA A 63 18.04 -0.87 1.48
C ALA A 63 18.02 -1.86 2.64
N LEU A 64 18.86 -2.91 2.59
CA LEU A 64 18.94 -3.91 3.65
C LEU A 64 19.53 -3.35 4.95
N LEU A 65 20.51 -2.44 4.88
CA LEU A 65 21.05 -1.76 6.05
C LEU A 65 20.01 -0.84 6.71
N LEU A 66 19.18 -0.17 5.91
CA LEU A 66 18.08 0.66 6.38
C LEU A 66 17.04 -0.19 7.13
N LEU A 67 16.63 -1.31 6.53
CA LEU A 67 15.71 -2.28 7.14
C LEU A 67 16.29 -2.84 8.45
N TYR A 68 17.53 -3.34 8.43
CA TYR A 68 18.20 -3.92 9.58
C TYR A 68 18.32 -2.93 10.75
N ARG A 69 18.69 -1.68 10.46
CA ARG A 69 18.98 -0.67 11.49
C ARG A 69 17.74 -0.06 12.10
N TRP A 70 16.74 0.26 11.29
CA TRP A 70 15.64 1.14 11.72
C TRP A 70 14.26 0.47 11.77
N VAL A 71 14.07 -0.64 11.07
CA VAL A 71 12.77 -1.30 10.98
C VAL A 71 12.76 -2.55 11.86
N VAL A 72 13.65 -3.51 11.59
CA VAL A 72 13.71 -4.81 12.29
C VAL A 72 13.68 -4.70 13.82
N PRO A 73 14.43 -3.78 14.47
CA PRO A 73 14.45 -3.72 15.93
C PRO A 73 13.11 -3.35 16.57
N GLU A 74 12.21 -2.74 15.81
CA GLU A 74 10.95 -2.14 16.26
C GLU A 74 9.70 -2.86 15.67
N MET A 75 9.88 -3.99 14.98
CA MET A 75 8.78 -4.79 14.40
C MET A 75 7.94 -5.53 15.46
N GLY A 76 8.35 -5.50 16.73
CA GLY A 76 7.62 -6.15 17.82
C GLY A 76 7.73 -7.68 17.82
N PRO A 77 6.81 -8.36 18.53
CA PRO A 77 6.83 -9.81 18.61
C PRO A 77 6.60 -10.47 17.26
N ARG A 78 7.35 -11.53 16.96
CA ARG A 78 7.12 -12.32 15.74
C ARG A 78 5.78 -13.07 15.80
N PRO A 79 5.16 -13.37 14.64
CA PRO A 79 4.05 -14.30 14.55
C PRO A 79 4.37 -15.66 15.19
N ARG A 80 3.42 -16.15 16.01
CA ARG A 80 3.48 -17.48 16.67
C ARG A 80 2.17 -18.27 16.52
N SER A 81 1.12 -17.62 16.04
CA SER A 81 -0.20 -18.15 15.75
C SER A 81 -0.84 -17.28 14.66
N SER A 82 -2.06 -17.64 14.24
CA SER A 82 -2.86 -16.84 13.31
C SER A 82 -3.32 -15.50 13.87
N MET A 83 -3.19 -15.28 15.19
CA MET A 83 -3.61 -14.07 15.88
C MET A 83 -2.45 -13.10 16.08
N ALA A 84 -2.56 -11.90 15.51
CA ALA A 84 -1.57 -10.85 15.71
C ALA A 84 -1.71 -10.21 17.10
N PRO A 85 -0.58 -9.88 17.79
CA PRO A 85 -0.62 -9.12 19.04
C PRO A 85 -1.22 -7.71 18.86
N TRP A 86 -1.08 -7.16 17.66
CA TRP A 86 -1.67 -5.89 17.24
C TRP A 86 -2.30 -6.09 15.87
N ASN A 87 -3.58 -5.75 15.74
CA ASN A 87 -4.31 -5.88 14.49
C ASN A 87 -4.02 -4.68 13.58
N SER A 88 -2.85 -4.70 12.94
CA SER A 88 -2.50 -3.67 11.96
C SER A 88 -3.56 -3.58 10.87
N PHE A 89 -4.00 -2.36 10.56
CA PHE A 89 -4.89 -2.06 9.43
C PHE A 89 -4.14 -2.09 8.08
N MET A 90 -2.81 -2.18 8.10
CA MET A 90 -1.98 -2.18 6.88
C MET A 90 -2.34 -3.33 5.94
N THR A 91 -2.67 -4.50 6.50
CA THR A 91 -3.01 -5.69 5.74
C THR A 91 -4.13 -6.47 6.44
N ASP A 92 -4.96 -7.21 5.70
CA ASP A 92 -6.09 -7.92 6.31
C ASP A 92 -5.68 -9.15 7.14
N ASP A 93 -4.44 -9.65 7.02
CA ASP A 93 -3.90 -10.65 7.95
C ASP A 93 -3.13 -10.01 9.11
N HIS A 94 -3.16 -8.69 9.23
CA HIS A 94 -2.51 -7.90 10.27
C HIS A 94 -0.98 -7.95 10.25
N SER A 95 -0.38 -8.40 9.14
CA SER A 95 1.03 -8.20 8.87
C SER A 95 1.35 -6.69 8.94
N PRO A 96 2.29 -6.26 9.80
CA PRO A 96 2.64 -4.84 10.00
C PRO A 96 3.54 -4.27 8.88
N ILE A 97 3.52 -4.91 7.70
CA ILE A 97 4.33 -4.54 6.54
C ILE A 97 3.58 -4.91 5.26
N GLU A 98 3.64 -4.03 4.28
CA GLU A 98 3.17 -4.28 2.91
C GLU A 98 4.22 -3.78 1.91
N TYR A 99 4.58 -4.62 0.95
CA TYR A 99 5.48 -4.24 -0.13
C TYR A 99 4.70 -3.60 -1.28
N SER A 100 5.39 -2.84 -2.13
CA SER A 100 4.81 -2.45 -3.41
C SER A 100 5.84 -2.49 -4.52
N TRP A 101 5.38 -2.93 -5.69
CA TRP A 101 6.11 -3.00 -6.94
C TRP A 101 5.56 -1.96 -7.89
N LYS A 102 6.24 -0.82 -8.00
CA LYS A 102 5.85 0.24 -8.95
C LYS A 102 6.45 -0.06 -10.31
N TRP A 103 5.59 -0.33 -11.25
CA TRP A 103 5.96 -0.57 -12.62
C TRP A 103 6.31 0.75 -13.30
N ASN A 104 7.47 0.81 -13.95
CA ASN A 104 7.94 2.00 -14.65
C ASN A 104 7.88 1.80 -16.17
N SER A 105 7.40 2.81 -16.88
CA SER A 105 7.28 2.77 -18.35
C SER A 105 8.63 2.80 -19.06
N GLY A 106 8.65 2.27 -20.28
CA GLY A 106 9.91 1.98 -20.98
C GLY A 106 10.60 0.78 -20.34
N ASN A 107 11.78 0.41 -20.83
CA ASN A 107 12.62 -0.61 -20.21
C ASN A 107 13.24 -0.14 -18.87
N LYS A 108 12.50 0.64 -18.07
CA LYS A 108 12.94 1.17 -16.79
C LYS A 108 12.66 0.16 -15.68
N LYS A 109 13.61 0.07 -14.76
CA LYS A 109 13.56 -0.80 -13.59
C LYS A 109 12.36 -0.45 -12.70
N PRO A 110 11.65 -1.43 -12.11
CA PRO A 110 10.57 -1.18 -11.16
C PRO A 110 11.09 -0.53 -9.88
N ASP A 111 10.28 0.32 -9.23
CA ASP A 111 10.61 0.83 -7.90
C ASP A 111 9.99 -0.05 -6.81
N ILE A 112 10.80 -0.55 -5.89
CA ILE A 112 10.38 -1.28 -4.69
C ILE A 112 10.14 -0.30 -3.53
N ARG A 113 9.06 -0.54 -2.80
CA ARG A 113 8.73 0.17 -1.57
C ARG A 113 8.23 -0.80 -0.52
N TYR A 114 8.29 -0.40 0.74
CA TYR A 114 7.52 -1.05 1.79
C TYR A 114 6.90 0.00 2.70
N ALA A 115 5.61 -0.18 2.99
CA ALA A 115 4.94 0.49 4.09
C ALA A 115 5.08 -0.38 5.34
N ILE A 116 5.21 0.25 6.51
CA ILE A 116 5.21 -0.42 7.80
C ILE A 116 4.29 0.28 8.80
N GLU A 117 3.82 -0.51 9.74
CA GLU A 117 3.36 -0.07 11.05
C GLU A 117 4.25 -0.73 12.09
N LEU A 118 5.19 0.00 12.69
CA LEU A 118 6.01 -0.61 13.73
C LEU A 118 5.14 -0.87 14.95
N VAL A 119 5.33 -2.01 15.62
CA VAL A 119 4.50 -2.44 16.74
C VAL A 119 5.39 -2.62 17.96
N SER A 120 5.17 -1.81 18.98
CA SER A 120 5.89 -1.96 20.24
C SER A 120 5.17 -2.94 21.19
N PRO A 121 5.84 -3.50 22.20
CA PRO A 121 5.15 -4.25 23.27
C PRO A 121 4.13 -3.42 24.08
N LEU A 122 4.08 -2.10 23.90
CA LEU A 122 3.14 -1.20 24.56
C LEU A 122 1.88 -0.93 23.72
N ALA A 123 1.82 -1.40 22.48
CA ALA A 123 0.69 -1.23 21.58
C ALA A 123 -0.62 -1.68 22.24
N GLY A 124 -1.65 -0.82 22.22
CA GLY A 124 -2.95 -1.07 22.82
C GLY A 124 -2.98 -0.99 24.36
N THR A 125 -1.84 -0.77 25.02
CA THR A 125 -1.81 -0.51 26.47
C THR A 125 -2.18 0.94 26.77
N LYS A 126 -2.38 1.28 28.05
CA LYS A 126 -2.61 2.68 28.47
C LYS A 126 -1.46 3.63 28.12
N GLN A 127 -0.25 3.12 27.88
CA GLN A 127 0.91 3.94 27.54
C GLN A 127 0.99 4.25 26.03
N ASP A 128 0.44 3.39 25.19
CA ASP A 128 0.40 3.56 23.73
C ASP A 128 -0.88 2.93 23.14
N PRO A 129 -2.07 3.50 23.44
CA PRO A 129 -3.34 2.87 23.09
C PRO A 129 -3.57 2.73 21.58
N PHE A 130 -2.89 3.54 20.76
CA PHE A 130 -3.05 3.59 19.31
C PHE A 130 -1.78 3.20 18.52
N ASN A 131 -0.79 2.60 19.19
CA ASN A 131 0.46 2.13 18.60
C ASN A 131 1.22 3.22 17.77
N GLN A 132 1.30 4.43 18.31
CA GLN A 132 1.87 5.57 17.58
C GLN A 132 3.37 5.73 17.80
N ILE A 133 3.85 5.36 18.99
CA ILE A 133 5.21 5.67 19.44
C ILE A 133 6.29 5.11 18.50
N PRO A 134 6.30 3.82 18.14
CA PRO A 134 7.41 3.25 17.36
C PRO A 134 7.48 3.80 15.93
N THR A 135 6.35 3.95 15.24
CA THR A 135 6.32 4.51 13.87
C THR A 135 6.71 5.99 13.85
N ARG A 136 6.29 6.79 14.84
CA ARG A 136 6.75 8.18 14.97
C ARG A 136 8.26 8.26 15.24
N ASN A 137 8.77 7.41 16.13
CA ASN A 137 10.20 7.34 16.42
C ASN A 137 11.02 6.98 15.17
N LEU A 138 10.54 6.09 14.31
CA LEU A 138 11.16 5.83 13.01
C LEU A 138 11.28 7.10 12.18
N VAL A 139 10.19 7.85 12.01
CA VAL A 139 10.19 9.10 11.22
C VAL A 139 11.23 10.09 11.76
N TYR A 140 11.23 10.32 13.07
CA TYR A 140 12.24 11.18 13.71
C TYR A 140 13.67 10.67 13.51
N ASN A 141 13.90 9.37 13.64
CA ASN A 141 15.22 8.78 13.45
C ASN A 141 15.70 8.88 12.00
N LEU A 142 14.82 8.69 11.03
CA LEU A 142 15.14 8.89 9.61
C LEU A 142 15.53 10.35 9.34
N ALA A 143 14.73 11.31 9.79
CA ALA A 143 15.00 12.74 9.58
C ALA A 143 16.29 13.23 10.24
N ARG A 144 16.68 12.65 11.39
CA ARG A 144 17.99 12.94 12.01
C ARG A 144 19.19 12.50 11.17
N ASN A 145 19.02 11.51 10.30
CA ASN A 145 20.11 10.92 9.50
C ASN A 145 20.03 11.28 8.02
N ILE A 146 18.91 11.83 7.56
CA ILE A 146 18.64 12.19 6.16
C ILE A 146 18.20 13.66 6.15
N PRO A 147 19.14 14.60 5.97
CA PRO A 147 18.89 16.04 6.05
C PRO A 147 17.84 16.56 5.06
N GLU A 148 17.56 15.80 3.99
CA GLU A 148 16.56 16.14 2.97
C GLU A 148 15.12 15.89 3.42
N LEU A 149 14.90 15.19 4.55
CA LEU A 149 13.56 14.96 5.07
C LEU A 149 13.08 16.17 5.87
N ASP A 150 11.97 16.74 5.44
CA ASP A 150 11.31 17.86 6.11
C ASP A 150 10.15 17.34 6.99
N LEU A 151 10.14 17.77 8.25
CA LEU A 151 9.14 17.36 9.24
C LEU A 151 8.01 18.39 9.44
N THR A 152 8.01 19.53 8.74
CA THR A 152 7.06 20.64 8.95
C THR A 152 5.62 20.17 8.89
N TRP A 153 5.25 19.48 7.81
CA TRP A 153 3.90 18.91 7.68
C TRP A 153 3.69 17.67 8.54
N PHE A 154 4.72 16.88 8.79
CA PHE A 154 4.61 15.74 9.70
C PHE A 154 4.21 16.16 11.11
N GLU A 155 4.82 17.21 11.65
CA GLU A 155 4.46 17.77 12.96
C GLU A 155 3.04 18.32 12.96
N HIS A 156 2.68 19.09 11.93
CA HIS A 156 1.33 19.63 11.76
C HIS A 156 0.27 18.54 11.76
N PHE A 157 0.36 17.57 10.84
CA PHE A 157 -0.65 16.51 10.72
C PHE A 157 -0.61 15.53 11.90
N SER A 158 0.54 15.32 12.55
CA SER A 158 0.61 14.55 13.80
C SER A 158 -0.16 15.25 14.92
N HIS A 159 -0.05 16.57 15.02
CA HIS A 159 -0.80 17.34 16.00
C HIS A 159 -2.32 17.29 15.73
N GLU A 160 -2.71 17.63 14.51
CA GLU A 160 -4.13 17.76 14.14
C GLU A 160 -4.88 16.43 14.06
N LEU A 161 -4.21 15.31 13.73
CA LEU A 161 -4.88 14.02 13.50
C LEU A 161 -4.62 12.97 14.58
N LEU A 162 -3.55 13.13 15.37
CA LEU A 162 -3.15 12.20 16.43
C LEU A 162 -3.11 12.85 17.82
N GLY A 163 -3.42 14.13 17.94
CA GLY A 163 -3.33 14.89 19.19
C GLY A 163 -4.39 14.48 20.24
N PRO A 164 -4.14 14.76 21.54
CA PRO A 164 -5.00 14.29 22.65
C PRO A 164 -6.48 14.67 22.53
N GLU A 165 -6.79 15.80 21.89
CA GLU A 165 -8.16 16.30 21.68
C GLU A 165 -9.01 15.33 20.83
N TYR A 166 -8.37 14.59 19.92
CA TYR A 166 -9.02 13.58 19.07
C TYR A 166 -8.95 12.16 19.65
N LEU A 167 -8.22 11.97 20.76
CA LEU A 167 -8.02 10.67 21.40
C LEU A 167 -8.93 10.43 22.63
N THR A 168 -9.79 11.39 23.00
CA THR A 168 -10.50 11.36 24.30
C THR A 168 -11.98 10.94 24.28
N THR A 169 -12.55 10.51 23.15
CA THR A 169 -13.97 10.14 23.07
C THR A 169 -14.23 8.69 22.66
N SER A 170 -14.06 7.75 23.60
CA SER A 170 -15.09 6.71 23.83
C SER A 170 -14.85 5.93 25.13
N THR A 171 -15.50 6.36 26.20
CA THR A 171 -15.84 5.50 27.36
C THR A 171 -17.04 4.59 27.08
N SER A 172 -17.48 4.47 25.83
CA SER A 172 -18.59 3.63 25.41
C SER A 172 -18.25 2.81 24.15
N GLY A 173 -17.69 1.61 24.35
CA GLY A 173 -17.94 0.46 23.47
C GLY A 173 -17.55 0.54 21.98
N ILE A 174 -16.73 1.49 21.53
CA ILE A 174 -16.13 1.43 20.19
C ILE A 174 -14.93 0.48 20.28
N SER A 175 -14.99 -0.62 19.54
CA SER A 175 -13.84 -1.47 19.27
C SER A 175 -12.78 -0.59 18.57
N THR A 176 -11.74 -0.15 19.28
CA THR A 176 -10.59 0.57 18.70
C THR A 176 -9.82 -0.41 17.81
N LYS A 177 -10.31 -0.62 16.57
CA LYS A 177 -9.80 -1.62 15.61
C LYS A 177 -8.74 -1.05 14.66
N GLY A 178 -7.80 -0.22 15.09
CA GLY A 178 -6.91 0.32 14.07
C GLY A 178 -5.66 1.07 14.47
N SER A 179 -4.71 0.89 13.57
CA SER A 179 -3.57 1.75 13.32
C SER A 179 -4.00 3.20 13.09
N THR A 180 -3.19 4.13 13.57
CA THR A 180 -3.40 5.57 13.34
C THR A 180 -2.29 6.20 12.51
N ILE A 181 -1.15 5.52 12.39
CA ILE A 181 0.00 6.01 11.64
C ILE A 181 0.76 4.88 10.95
N PHE A 182 1.11 5.09 9.68
CA PHE A 182 2.05 4.26 8.92
C PHE A 182 3.19 5.09 8.36
N ALA A 183 4.30 4.45 8.02
CA ALA A 183 5.34 5.06 7.22
C ALA A 183 5.72 4.16 6.04
N ALA A 184 5.93 4.74 4.86
CA ALA A 184 6.47 4.01 3.70
C ALA A 184 7.85 4.53 3.32
N LEU A 185 8.76 3.59 3.09
CA LEU A 185 10.11 3.83 2.62
C LEU A 185 10.13 3.45 1.13
N GLU A 186 10.29 4.44 0.27
CA GLU A 186 10.38 4.23 -1.18
C GLU A 186 11.85 4.18 -1.60
N LEU A 187 12.30 2.98 -1.98
CA LEU A 187 13.68 2.72 -2.37
C LEU A 187 13.86 3.09 -3.84
N LEU A 188 13.72 4.37 -4.19
CA LEU A 188 13.86 4.81 -5.58
C LEU A 188 15.31 4.66 -6.04
N HIS A 189 15.54 4.40 -7.33
CA HIS A 189 16.90 4.32 -7.86
C HIS A 189 17.67 5.61 -7.58
N GLY A 190 18.74 5.50 -6.79
CA GLY A 190 19.58 6.62 -6.37
C GLY A 190 19.07 7.50 -5.21
N ARG A 191 17.84 7.34 -4.69
CA ARG A 191 17.34 8.14 -3.55
C ARG A 191 16.28 7.43 -2.71
N LEU A 192 16.25 7.72 -1.41
CA LEU A 192 15.17 7.30 -0.52
C LEU A 192 14.10 8.39 -0.46
N SER A 193 12.83 8.03 -0.61
CA SER A 193 11.70 8.91 -0.30
C SER A 193 10.93 8.32 0.88
N VAL A 194 10.42 9.17 1.77
CA VAL A 194 9.62 8.73 2.91
C VAL A 194 8.23 9.34 2.82
N LYS A 195 7.22 8.52 3.06
CA LYS A 195 5.83 8.92 3.21
C LYS A 195 5.31 8.56 4.58
N VAL A 196 4.37 9.36 5.08
CA VAL A 196 3.65 9.07 6.32
C VAL A 196 2.16 9.09 6.03
N TYR A 197 1.43 8.13 6.61
CA TYR A 197 0.00 8.00 6.51
C TYR A 197 -0.61 8.22 7.88
N PHE A 198 -1.73 8.93 7.94
CA PHE A 198 -2.49 9.24 9.14
C PHE A 198 -3.92 8.73 8.95
N ILE A 199 -4.39 7.92 9.88
CA ILE A 199 -5.75 7.41 9.95
C ILE A 199 -6.38 8.05 11.19
N PRO A 200 -7.23 9.09 11.02
CA PRO A 200 -7.86 9.74 12.16
C PRO A 200 -8.79 8.77 12.89
N VAL A 201 -8.87 8.92 14.21
CA VAL A 201 -9.86 8.20 15.02
C VAL A 201 -11.19 8.93 14.89
N GLU A 202 -12.19 8.27 14.30
CA GLU A 202 -13.53 8.85 14.20
C GLU A 202 -14.19 8.96 15.58
N THR A 203 -14.92 10.04 15.78
CA THR A 203 -15.70 10.29 16.99
C THR A 203 -17.18 10.50 16.63
N GLN A 204 -18.06 10.55 17.63
CA GLN A 204 -19.47 10.86 17.38
C GLN A 204 -19.67 12.25 16.74
N ASP A 205 -18.74 13.17 16.99
CA ASP A 205 -18.83 14.56 16.58
C ASP A 205 -17.98 14.89 15.34
N ALA A 206 -17.02 14.03 14.97
CA ALA A 206 -16.09 14.29 13.88
C ALA A 206 -15.74 13.01 13.09
N SER A 207 -16.16 12.96 11.83
CA SER A 207 -15.74 11.92 10.87
C SER A 207 -14.28 12.10 10.45
N ALA A 208 -13.66 11.05 9.90
CA ALA A 208 -12.29 11.15 9.39
C ALA A 208 -12.17 12.21 8.28
N TRP A 209 -13.19 12.36 7.42
CA TRP A 209 -13.19 13.43 6.40
C TRP A 209 -13.15 14.83 7.02
N HIS A 210 -13.97 15.09 8.04
CA HIS A 210 -13.98 16.39 8.71
C HIS A 210 -12.62 16.73 9.31
N GLN A 211 -11.98 15.76 9.97
CA GLN A 211 -10.66 15.93 10.58
C GLN A 211 -9.57 16.15 9.52
N ILE A 212 -9.54 15.35 8.45
CA ILE A 212 -8.57 15.49 7.35
C ILE A 212 -8.71 16.84 6.66
N LYS A 213 -9.94 17.24 6.32
CA LYS A 213 -10.21 18.53 5.68
C LYS A 213 -9.73 19.69 6.56
N HIS A 214 -10.10 19.68 7.84
CA HIS A 214 -9.66 20.69 8.79
C HIS A 214 -8.12 20.77 8.88
N ALA A 215 -7.46 19.63 9.03
CA ALA A 215 -6.00 19.58 9.13
C ALA A 215 -5.32 20.12 7.87
N ILE A 216 -5.88 19.90 6.67
CA ILE A 216 -5.34 20.48 5.44
C ILE A 216 -5.56 22.00 5.40
N GLU A 217 -6.76 22.48 5.75
CA GLU A 217 -7.08 23.92 5.78
C GLU A 217 -6.20 24.70 6.78
N THR A 218 -5.81 24.07 7.89
CA THR A 218 -4.94 24.68 8.91
C THR A 218 -3.45 24.48 8.65
N SER A 219 -3.05 23.71 7.64
CA SER A 219 -1.64 23.37 7.35
C SER A 219 -0.76 24.50 6.82
N GLY A 220 -1.37 25.66 6.51
CA GLY A 220 -0.70 26.73 5.78
C GLY A 220 -0.47 26.44 4.30
N CYS A 221 -1.12 25.41 3.74
CA CYS A 221 -1.12 25.14 2.31
C CYS A 221 -1.68 26.36 1.54
N GLN A 222 -0.89 26.90 0.61
CA GLN A 222 -1.26 28.12 -0.12
C GLN A 222 -2.39 27.91 -1.14
N ASN A 223 -2.55 26.68 -1.63
CA ASN A 223 -3.55 26.35 -2.64
C ASN A 223 -4.33 25.11 -2.18
N ILE A 224 -5.61 25.33 -1.87
CA ILE A 224 -6.57 24.30 -1.46
C ILE A 224 -7.73 24.16 -2.45
N GLU A 225 -7.58 24.65 -3.68
CA GLU A 225 -8.63 24.57 -4.71
C GLU A 225 -8.99 23.12 -5.03
N ALA A 226 -7.99 22.25 -5.20
CA ALA A 226 -8.22 20.82 -5.41
C ALA A 226 -8.96 20.16 -4.23
N LEU A 227 -8.70 20.61 -2.99
CA LEU A 227 -9.43 20.14 -1.80
C LEU A 227 -10.91 20.54 -1.88
N HIS A 228 -11.21 21.78 -2.28
CA HIS A 228 -12.59 22.23 -2.44
C HIS A 228 -13.33 21.45 -3.53
N HIS A 229 -12.66 21.07 -4.62
CA HIS A 229 -13.26 20.19 -5.63
C HIS A 229 -13.58 18.80 -5.08
N VAL A 230 -12.67 18.21 -4.29
CA VAL A 230 -12.94 16.94 -3.61
C VAL A 230 -14.13 17.09 -2.65
N ASP A 231 -14.16 18.14 -1.84
CA ASP A 231 -15.26 18.39 -0.89
C ASP A 231 -16.62 18.58 -1.59
N ALA A 232 -16.64 19.33 -2.70
CA ALA A 232 -17.84 19.51 -3.51
C ALA A 232 -18.32 18.18 -4.13
N TYR A 233 -17.39 17.38 -4.66
CA TYR A 233 -17.71 16.06 -5.21
C TYR A 233 -18.29 15.13 -4.14
N LEU A 234 -17.64 15.03 -2.97
CA LEU A 234 -18.11 14.19 -1.86
C LEU A 234 -19.46 14.61 -1.28
N SER A 235 -19.83 15.90 -1.38
CA SER A 235 -21.06 16.43 -0.79
C SER A 235 -22.24 16.51 -1.76
N SER A 236 -21.98 16.74 -3.05
CA SER A 236 -23.01 17.12 -4.02
C SER A 236 -23.23 16.07 -5.10
N ASP A 237 -22.21 15.29 -5.45
CA ASP A 237 -22.31 14.25 -6.47
C ASP A 237 -22.97 12.97 -5.92
N ASP A 238 -23.72 12.23 -6.76
CA ASP A 238 -24.41 11.00 -6.34
C ASP A 238 -23.42 9.85 -6.05
N ASP A 239 -22.42 9.67 -6.93
CA ASP A 239 -21.36 8.67 -6.77
C ASP A 239 -20.32 9.17 -5.75
N GLY A 240 -19.98 10.46 -5.76
CA GLY A 240 -19.11 11.07 -4.75
C GLY A 240 -19.58 10.87 -3.31
N ARG A 241 -20.90 10.94 -3.05
CA ARG A 241 -21.50 10.67 -1.74
C ARG A 241 -21.39 9.21 -1.27
N GLN A 242 -21.02 8.28 -2.15
CA GLN A 242 -20.77 6.88 -1.78
C GLN A 242 -19.35 6.65 -1.25
N LEU A 243 -18.46 7.65 -1.32
CA LEU A 243 -17.10 7.57 -0.82
C LEU A 243 -17.02 7.93 0.67
N ARG A 244 -16.09 7.28 1.38
CA ARG A 244 -15.76 7.52 2.79
C ARG A 244 -14.26 7.77 2.92
N PRO A 245 -13.81 9.04 2.95
CA PRO A 245 -12.43 9.37 3.25
C PRO A 245 -12.03 8.88 4.63
N PHE A 246 -10.88 8.20 4.75
CA PHE A 246 -10.46 7.55 6.00
C PHE A 246 -8.97 7.75 6.32
N MET A 247 -8.15 8.22 5.38
CA MET A 247 -6.70 8.32 5.58
C MET A 247 -6.10 9.45 4.75
N LEU A 248 -5.11 10.14 5.33
CA LEU A 248 -4.28 11.14 4.65
C LEU A 248 -2.85 10.63 4.54
N ALA A 249 -2.20 10.82 3.40
CA ALA A 249 -0.75 10.58 3.28
C ALA A 249 -0.01 11.83 2.80
N ILE A 250 1.21 12.00 3.32
CA ILE A 250 2.13 13.08 2.97
C ILE A 250 3.49 12.53 2.57
N ASP A 251 4.23 13.28 1.75
CA ASP A 251 5.67 13.07 1.55
C ASP A 251 6.47 13.89 2.58
N LEU A 252 7.55 13.32 3.15
CA LEU A 252 8.46 14.04 4.06
C LEU A 252 9.47 14.88 3.29
N VAL A 253 8.98 15.92 2.62
CA VAL A 253 9.73 16.93 1.87
C VAL A 253 9.15 18.30 2.19
N GLU A 254 9.80 19.37 1.75
CA GLU A 254 9.29 20.73 1.97
C GLU A 254 7.80 20.84 1.60
N PRO A 255 6.97 21.54 2.39
CA PRO A 255 5.52 21.67 2.17
C PRO A 255 5.10 21.94 0.72
N GLY A 256 5.76 22.87 0.04
CA GLY A 256 5.43 23.23 -1.34
C GLY A 256 5.70 22.12 -2.36
N ALA A 257 6.53 21.13 -2.03
CA ALA A 257 6.85 19.98 -2.88
C ALA A 257 6.14 18.68 -2.47
N SER A 258 5.53 18.65 -1.29
CA SER A 258 4.85 17.48 -0.76
C SER A 258 3.45 17.32 -1.36
N ARG A 259 3.01 16.06 -1.51
CA ARG A 259 1.64 15.73 -1.94
C ARG A 259 0.76 15.51 -0.72
N LEU A 260 -0.53 15.80 -0.88
CA LEU A 260 -1.57 15.54 0.11
C LEU A 260 -2.54 14.52 -0.51
N LYS A 261 -2.45 13.27 -0.09
CA LYS A 261 -3.25 12.18 -0.68
C LYS A 261 -4.37 11.77 0.27
N ILE A 262 -5.60 12.08 -0.09
CA ILE A 262 -6.80 11.70 0.67
C ILE A 262 -7.28 10.36 0.13
N TYR A 263 -7.28 9.33 0.97
CA TYR A 263 -7.76 8.00 0.61
C TYR A 263 -9.21 7.83 1.04
N ALA A 264 -10.03 7.29 0.14
CA ALA A 264 -11.43 7.02 0.37
C ALA A 264 -11.81 5.60 -0.08
N ARG A 265 -12.77 5.00 0.63
CA ARG A 265 -13.37 3.69 0.29
C ARG A 265 -14.82 3.83 -0.12
N SER A 266 -15.33 2.87 -0.87
CA SER A 266 -16.76 2.71 -1.13
C SER A 266 -17.10 1.23 -1.28
N ASP A 267 -18.31 0.86 -0.89
CA ASP A 267 -18.87 -0.48 -1.15
C ASP A 267 -19.30 -0.64 -2.63
N GLN A 268 -19.31 0.45 -3.41
CA GLN A 268 -19.55 0.40 -4.86
C GLN A 268 -18.33 -0.13 -5.60
N THR A 269 -18.55 -1.05 -6.54
CA THR A 269 -17.50 -1.80 -7.23
C THR A 269 -17.63 -1.84 -8.74
N SER A 270 -18.71 -1.30 -9.32
CA SER A 270 -18.83 -1.21 -10.77
C SER A 270 -17.74 -0.34 -11.38
N PHE A 271 -17.26 -0.70 -12.57
CA PHE A 271 -16.28 0.12 -13.28
C PHE A 271 -16.86 1.49 -13.67
N ARG A 272 -18.18 1.59 -13.87
CA ARG A 272 -18.90 2.86 -14.08
C ARG A 272 -18.72 3.80 -12.89
N PHE A 273 -18.81 3.28 -11.66
CA PHE A 273 -18.51 4.04 -10.44
C PHE A 273 -17.04 4.45 -10.41
N ALA A 274 -16.12 3.50 -10.64
CA ALA A 274 -14.69 3.79 -10.65
C ALA A 274 -14.31 4.87 -11.69
N ARG A 275 -14.94 4.84 -12.87
CA ARG A 275 -14.80 5.86 -13.91
C ARG A 275 -15.27 7.23 -13.42
N ASP A 276 -16.44 7.30 -12.81
CA ASP A 276 -16.99 8.56 -12.30
C ASP A 276 -16.02 9.19 -11.29
N VAL A 277 -15.58 8.41 -10.29
CA VAL A 277 -14.60 8.83 -9.28
C VAL A 277 -13.27 9.24 -9.92
N MET A 278 -12.76 8.47 -10.89
CA MET A 278 -11.54 8.81 -11.61
C MET A 278 -11.63 10.13 -12.37
N THR A 279 -12.83 10.51 -12.82
CA THR A 279 -13.08 11.80 -13.48
C THR A 279 -13.51 12.91 -12.52
N VAL A 280 -13.76 12.59 -11.25
CA VAL A 280 -14.33 13.50 -10.24
C VAL A 280 -15.63 14.13 -10.77
N GLY A 281 -16.59 13.29 -11.16
CA GLY A 281 -17.88 13.72 -11.72
C GLY A 281 -17.73 14.48 -13.05
N GLY A 282 -16.72 14.14 -13.87
CA GLY A 282 -16.44 14.80 -15.14
C GLY A 282 -15.59 16.07 -15.06
N LEU A 283 -15.08 16.45 -13.88
CA LEU A 283 -14.14 17.58 -13.73
C LEU A 283 -12.82 17.34 -14.49
N ARG A 284 -12.32 16.10 -14.49
CA ARG A 284 -11.13 15.69 -15.27
C ARG A 284 -11.57 15.19 -16.65
N ILE A 285 -11.08 15.85 -17.69
CA ILE A 285 -11.44 15.58 -19.09
C ILE A 285 -10.29 14.92 -19.88
N GLY A 286 -10.62 14.36 -21.06
CA GLY A 286 -9.61 13.82 -21.98
C GLY A 286 -9.00 12.48 -21.57
N MET A 287 -9.71 11.72 -20.74
CA MET A 287 -9.23 10.45 -20.18
C MET A 287 -9.79 9.21 -20.88
N ASP A 288 -10.65 9.35 -21.88
CA ASP A 288 -11.45 8.25 -22.46
C ASP A 288 -10.61 7.02 -22.83
N LYS A 289 -9.51 7.20 -23.59
CA LYS A 289 -8.62 6.10 -23.98
C LYS A 289 -7.96 5.40 -22.79
N SER A 290 -7.51 6.19 -21.80
CA SER A 290 -6.91 5.63 -20.59
C SER A 290 -7.94 4.90 -19.73
N LEU A 291 -9.19 5.35 -19.72
CA LEU A 291 -10.29 4.69 -19.01
C LEU A 291 -10.72 3.38 -19.72
N GLU A 292 -10.71 3.34 -21.05
CA GLU A 292 -10.91 2.10 -21.82
C GLU A 292 -9.83 1.07 -21.49
N LYS A 293 -8.56 1.49 -21.50
CA LYS A 293 -7.42 0.67 -21.08
C LYS A 293 -7.55 0.21 -19.63
N PHE A 294 -8.00 1.09 -18.74
CA PHE A 294 -8.22 0.76 -17.34
C PHE A 294 -9.34 -0.28 -17.19
N PHE A 295 -10.40 -0.22 -18.00
CA PHE A 295 -11.44 -1.23 -17.98
C PHE A 295 -10.96 -2.60 -18.46
N ASP A 296 -10.11 -2.64 -19.49
CA ASP A 296 -9.48 -3.89 -19.93
C ASP A 296 -8.64 -4.51 -18.80
N LEU A 297 -7.78 -3.71 -18.16
CA LEU A 297 -7.01 -4.16 -17.00
C LEU A 297 -7.90 -4.60 -15.84
N TRP A 298 -8.98 -3.87 -15.55
CA TRP A 298 -9.96 -4.22 -14.50
C TRP A 298 -10.52 -5.62 -14.72
N LYS A 299 -10.97 -5.93 -15.93
CA LYS A 299 -11.49 -7.27 -16.27
C LYS A 299 -10.43 -8.35 -16.12
N ARG A 300 -9.23 -8.13 -16.66
CA ARG A 300 -8.14 -9.11 -16.62
C ARG A 300 -7.64 -9.38 -15.20
N ALA A 301 -7.46 -8.34 -14.41
CA ALA A 301 -6.98 -8.44 -13.03
C ALA A 301 -7.97 -9.16 -12.10
N LEU A 302 -9.28 -9.10 -12.42
CA LEU A 302 -10.34 -9.69 -11.62
C LEU A 302 -10.95 -10.97 -12.24
N GLY A 303 -10.40 -11.47 -13.35
CA GLY A 303 -10.90 -12.69 -13.98
C GLY A 303 -12.32 -12.57 -14.57
N LEU A 304 -12.75 -11.35 -14.89
CA LEU A 304 -14.12 -11.11 -15.38
C LEU A 304 -14.28 -11.61 -16.82
N ASN A 305 -15.50 -12.03 -17.16
CA ASN A 305 -15.85 -12.42 -18.52
C ASN A 305 -15.66 -11.26 -19.51
N HIS A 306 -15.37 -11.60 -20.78
CA HIS A 306 -15.13 -10.59 -21.82
C HIS A 306 -16.35 -9.68 -22.07
N ASP A 307 -17.56 -10.18 -21.84
CA ASP A 307 -18.84 -9.49 -21.99
C ASP A 307 -19.27 -8.68 -20.76
N ALA A 308 -18.46 -8.68 -19.68
CA ALA A 308 -18.71 -7.85 -18.50
C ALA A 308 -18.87 -6.38 -18.90
N LEU A 309 -19.93 -5.76 -18.40
CA LEU A 309 -20.28 -4.38 -18.68
C LEU A 309 -19.74 -3.45 -17.60
N PRO A 310 -19.43 -2.18 -17.92
CA PRO A 310 -18.96 -1.23 -16.92
C PRO A 310 -19.91 -1.05 -15.71
N GLY A 311 -21.21 -1.27 -15.90
CA GLY A 311 -22.22 -1.13 -14.84
C GLY A 311 -22.33 -2.33 -13.90
N ASP A 312 -21.66 -3.44 -14.19
CA ASP A 312 -21.79 -4.66 -13.38
C ASP A 312 -21.06 -4.49 -12.05
N GLU A 313 -21.75 -4.78 -10.95
CA GLU A 313 -21.16 -4.81 -9.62
C GLU A 313 -20.45 -6.16 -9.37
N LEU A 314 -19.35 -6.12 -8.63
CA LEU A 314 -18.67 -7.32 -8.16
C LEU A 314 -19.50 -8.02 -7.06
N PRO A 315 -19.25 -9.32 -6.79
CA PRO A 315 -19.96 -10.04 -5.73
C PRO A 315 -19.84 -9.36 -4.36
N LYS A 316 -20.90 -9.31 -3.56
CA LYS A 316 -20.80 -8.71 -2.22
C LYS A 316 -19.86 -9.52 -1.32
N VAL A 317 -18.90 -8.84 -0.70
CA VAL A 317 -17.95 -9.40 0.27
C VAL A 317 -18.11 -8.68 1.60
N ASP A 318 -18.47 -9.42 2.65
CA ASP A 318 -18.58 -8.89 4.02
C ASP A 318 -17.19 -8.83 4.68
N HIS A 319 -16.42 -7.81 4.32
CA HIS A 319 -15.11 -7.56 4.88
C HIS A 319 -14.87 -6.05 5.00
N LEU A 320 -14.22 -5.60 6.08
CA LEU A 320 -13.98 -4.16 6.33
C LEU A 320 -13.26 -3.46 5.18
N THR A 321 -12.39 -4.19 4.48
CA THR A 321 -11.54 -3.65 3.40
C THR A 321 -11.99 -4.05 1.99
N SER A 322 -13.17 -4.68 1.85
CA SER A 322 -13.79 -4.92 0.54
C SER A 322 -14.24 -3.60 -0.10
N GLY A 323 -14.78 -3.68 -1.31
CA GLY A 323 -15.15 -2.52 -2.10
C GLY A 323 -13.97 -1.89 -2.85
N ALA A 324 -14.21 -0.71 -3.42
CA ALA A 324 -13.22 0.04 -4.17
C ALA A 324 -12.50 1.06 -3.28
N VAL A 325 -11.21 1.30 -3.56
CA VAL A 325 -10.39 2.31 -2.89
C VAL A 325 -9.85 3.30 -3.91
N PHE A 326 -9.81 4.57 -3.53
CA PHE A 326 -9.27 5.66 -4.34
C PHE A 326 -8.38 6.55 -3.48
N ASN A 327 -7.40 7.22 -4.09
CA ASN A 327 -6.82 8.42 -3.51
C ASN A 327 -6.98 9.63 -4.42
N PHE A 328 -7.21 10.78 -3.80
CA PHE A 328 -7.22 12.11 -4.40
C PHE A 328 -5.95 12.83 -3.98
N ASP A 329 -5.15 13.24 -4.94
CA ASP A 329 -3.95 14.06 -4.74
C ASP A 329 -4.32 15.54 -4.86
N VAL A 330 -4.38 16.22 -3.72
CA VAL A 330 -4.72 17.65 -3.61
C VAL A 330 -3.47 18.50 -3.36
N ALA A 331 -2.32 18.07 -3.90
CA ALA A 331 -1.04 18.76 -3.73
C ALA A 331 -1.14 20.27 -4.06
N PRO A 332 -0.34 21.13 -3.39
CA PRO A 332 -0.40 22.59 -3.56
C PRO A 332 -0.24 23.08 -5.00
N LYS A 333 0.38 22.28 -5.86
CA LYS A 333 0.69 22.63 -7.25
C LYS A 333 -0.44 22.35 -8.23
N SER A 334 -1.54 21.71 -7.81
CA SER A 334 -2.65 21.37 -8.69
C SER A 334 -3.93 22.08 -8.28
N SER A 335 -4.64 22.67 -9.23
CA SER A 335 -5.99 23.20 -9.03
C SER A 335 -7.06 22.10 -9.11
N ILE A 336 -6.79 21.04 -9.86
CA ILE A 336 -7.69 19.88 -10.03
C ILE A 336 -7.07 18.66 -9.36
N PRO A 337 -7.81 17.91 -8.52
CA PRO A 337 -7.26 16.72 -7.88
C PRO A 337 -6.91 15.65 -8.92
N ASP A 338 -5.73 15.05 -8.78
CA ASP A 338 -5.43 13.80 -9.49
C ASP A 338 -6.03 12.62 -8.74
N VAL A 339 -6.51 11.62 -9.47
CA VAL A 339 -7.14 10.43 -8.87
C VAL A 339 -6.42 9.17 -9.28
N LYS A 340 -6.24 8.28 -8.31
CA LYS A 340 -5.75 6.91 -8.49
C LYS A 340 -6.73 5.93 -7.88
N ALA A 341 -7.17 4.96 -8.67
CA ALA A 341 -8.01 3.85 -8.24
C ALA A 341 -7.14 2.67 -7.79
N TYR A 342 -7.70 1.80 -6.95
CA TYR A 342 -7.06 0.57 -6.49
C TYR A 342 -7.99 -0.60 -6.82
N ILE A 343 -7.60 -1.44 -7.77
CA ILE A 343 -8.34 -2.67 -8.10
C ILE A 343 -8.19 -3.64 -6.92
N PRO A 344 -9.30 -4.03 -6.26
CA PRO A 344 -9.29 -4.83 -5.02
C PRO A 344 -9.08 -6.32 -5.26
N VAL A 345 -8.01 -6.71 -5.95
CA VAL A 345 -7.79 -8.11 -6.40
C VAL A 345 -7.84 -9.14 -5.27
N ARG A 346 -7.44 -8.78 -4.05
CA ARG A 346 -7.54 -9.67 -2.88
C ARG A 346 -8.94 -10.23 -2.63
N HIS A 347 -9.97 -9.42 -2.83
CA HIS A 347 -11.35 -9.77 -2.47
C HIS A 347 -12.16 -10.32 -3.65
N TYR A 348 -11.69 -10.08 -4.87
CA TYR A 348 -12.53 -10.24 -6.07
C TYR A 348 -11.84 -10.95 -7.23
N ALA A 349 -10.54 -11.25 -7.16
CA ALA A 349 -9.90 -12.18 -8.09
C ALA A 349 -10.17 -13.63 -7.68
N ASP A 350 -10.03 -14.57 -8.62
CA ASP A 350 -10.21 -15.99 -8.34
C ASP A 350 -9.12 -16.53 -7.41
N ASN A 351 -7.87 -16.10 -7.64
CA ASN A 351 -6.68 -16.38 -6.84
C ASN A 351 -5.54 -15.43 -7.24
N ASP A 352 -4.46 -15.43 -6.46
CA ASP A 352 -3.30 -14.57 -6.72
C ASP A 352 -2.64 -14.84 -8.09
N LEU A 353 -2.54 -16.09 -8.52
CA LEU A 353 -1.96 -16.43 -9.83
C LEU A 353 -2.80 -15.84 -10.96
N GLN A 354 -4.12 -15.97 -10.90
CA GLN A 354 -5.04 -15.41 -11.89
C GLN A 354 -4.85 -13.89 -12.00
N ALA A 355 -4.85 -13.18 -10.87
CA ALA A 355 -4.64 -11.73 -10.85
C ALA A 355 -3.27 -11.34 -11.44
N ALA A 356 -2.21 -12.09 -11.09
CA ALA A 356 -0.86 -11.84 -11.60
C ALA A 356 -0.76 -12.07 -13.11
N VAL A 357 -1.34 -13.16 -13.63
CA VAL A 357 -1.37 -13.46 -15.07
C VAL A 357 -2.21 -12.41 -15.82
N GLY A 358 -3.34 -11.97 -15.24
CA GLY A 358 -4.16 -10.91 -15.82
C GLY A 358 -3.41 -9.59 -15.96
N LEU A 359 -2.67 -9.18 -14.90
CA LEU A 359 -1.78 -8.03 -14.95
C LEU A 359 -0.68 -8.22 -16.00
N ILE A 360 0.07 -9.31 -15.93
CA ILE A 360 1.20 -9.59 -16.84
C ILE A 360 0.75 -9.60 -18.30
N GLY A 361 -0.34 -10.29 -18.63
CA GLY A 361 -0.86 -10.32 -20.00
C GLY A 361 -1.24 -8.93 -20.50
N TYR A 362 -1.84 -8.09 -19.64
CA TYR A 362 -2.07 -6.69 -19.97
C TYR A 362 -0.76 -5.93 -20.24
N LEU A 363 0.26 -6.12 -19.40
CA LEU A 363 1.58 -5.47 -19.55
C LEU A 363 2.36 -5.92 -20.78
N GLU A 364 2.19 -7.16 -21.22
CA GLU A 364 2.85 -7.69 -22.40
C GLU A 364 2.16 -7.21 -23.69
N GLU A 365 0.83 -7.10 -23.68
CA GLU A 365 0.05 -6.64 -24.83
C GLU A 365 0.11 -5.11 -25.02
N HIS A 366 -0.02 -4.35 -23.93
CA HIS A 366 -0.16 -2.89 -23.97
C HIS A 366 1.08 -2.14 -23.47
N GLY A 367 2.04 -2.86 -22.89
CA GLY A 367 3.16 -2.23 -22.23
C GLY A 367 4.29 -1.84 -23.18
N ASN A 368 4.66 -0.56 -23.13
CA ASN A 368 5.89 -0.01 -23.71
C ASN A 368 7.16 -0.55 -23.00
N GLY A 369 7.39 -1.86 -22.98
CA GLY A 369 8.56 -2.50 -22.33
C GLY A 369 8.36 -3.03 -20.91
N TYR A 370 7.14 -2.96 -20.36
CA TYR A 370 6.85 -3.44 -19.00
C TYR A 370 7.00 -4.98 -18.85
N GLY A 371 6.75 -5.74 -19.91
CA GLY A 371 6.78 -7.22 -19.89
C GLY A 371 8.15 -7.84 -19.60
N VAL A 372 9.25 -7.07 -19.64
CA VAL A 372 10.58 -7.61 -19.32
C VAL A 372 10.70 -8.08 -17.86
N TYR A 373 9.84 -7.58 -16.97
CA TYR A 373 9.80 -7.95 -15.55
C TYR A 373 8.67 -8.93 -15.19
N SER A 374 7.91 -9.45 -16.16
CA SER A 374 6.80 -10.39 -15.90
C SER A 374 7.24 -11.59 -15.07
N GLN A 375 8.31 -12.26 -15.49
CA GLN A 375 8.86 -13.43 -14.80
C GLN A 375 9.46 -13.09 -13.44
N SER A 376 10.11 -11.93 -13.33
CA SER A 376 10.66 -11.44 -12.07
C SER A 376 9.57 -11.16 -11.04
N TYR A 377 8.46 -10.58 -11.47
CA TYR A 377 7.30 -10.33 -10.63
C TYR A 377 6.67 -11.65 -10.13
N LEU A 378 6.52 -12.66 -10.98
CA LEU A 378 6.02 -13.98 -10.55
C LEU A 378 6.94 -14.65 -9.52
N ARG A 379 8.26 -14.59 -9.71
CA ARG A 379 9.22 -15.11 -8.70
C ARG A 379 9.14 -14.36 -7.38
N ALA A 380 8.99 -13.04 -7.42
CA ALA A 380 8.79 -12.24 -6.23
C ALA A 380 7.50 -12.60 -5.50
N LEU A 381 6.39 -12.81 -6.22
CA LEU A 381 5.13 -13.27 -5.66
C LEU A 381 5.25 -14.65 -5.02
N ASP A 382 5.87 -15.61 -5.71
CA ASP A 382 6.07 -16.98 -5.21
C ASP A 382 6.89 -17.01 -3.91
N MET A 383 7.92 -16.15 -3.80
CA MET A 383 8.67 -15.99 -2.56
C MET A 383 7.82 -15.42 -1.41
N LEU A 384 6.91 -14.48 -1.69
CA LEU A 384 6.07 -13.88 -0.65
C LEU A 384 4.91 -14.79 -0.23
N ALA A 385 4.44 -15.64 -1.13
CA ALA A 385 3.31 -16.52 -0.89
C ALA A 385 3.64 -17.63 0.11
N PRO A 386 2.66 -18.07 0.93
CA PRO A 386 2.77 -19.36 1.57
C PRO A 386 2.93 -20.46 0.49
N PRO A 387 3.76 -21.49 0.72
CA PRO A 387 4.11 -22.46 -0.32
C PRO A 387 2.89 -23.11 -0.98
N GLY A 388 2.78 -23.00 -2.30
CA GLY A 388 1.72 -23.63 -3.10
C GLY A 388 0.34 -22.96 -3.02
N GLN A 389 0.23 -21.74 -2.48
CA GLN A 389 -1.06 -21.05 -2.31
C GLN A 389 -1.43 -20.09 -3.45
N LEU A 390 -0.49 -19.74 -4.34
CA LEU A 390 -0.74 -18.73 -5.38
C LEU A 390 -1.94 -19.07 -6.29
N ASP A 391 -2.15 -20.34 -6.62
CA ASP A 391 -3.25 -20.79 -7.49
C ASP A 391 -4.47 -21.31 -6.71
N GLN A 392 -4.44 -21.24 -5.38
CA GLN A 392 -5.50 -21.75 -4.50
C GLN A 392 -6.26 -20.65 -3.75
N ALA A 393 -5.60 -19.52 -3.48
CA ALA A 393 -6.16 -18.47 -2.65
C ALA A 393 -5.76 -17.07 -3.15
N THR A 394 -6.47 -16.08 -2.62
CA THR A 394 -6.06 -14.68 -2.66
C THR A 394 -5.42 -14.28 -1.32
N GLY A 395 -4.64 -13.22 -1.34
CA GLY A 395 -4.12 -12.61 -0.11
C GLY A 395 -2.71 -12.06 -0.22
N VAL A 396 -1.92 -12.51 -1.21
CA VAL A 396 -0.57 -11.99 -1.47
C VAL A 396 -0.67 -10.66 -2.20
N GLN A 397 -1.55 -10.52 -3.19
CA GLN A 397 -1.76 -9.25 -3.89
C GLN A 397 -2.95 -8.53 -3.27
N THR A 398 -2.70 -7.40 -2.62
CA THR A 398 -3.76 -6.61 -1.97
C THR A 398 -4.54 -5.80 -3.01
N TYR A 399 -3.82 -4.99 -3.79
CA TYR A 399 -4.38 -4.07 -4.77
C TYR A 399 -3.48 -3.92 -6.00
N PHE A 400 -4.08 -3.63 -7.15
CA PHE A 400 -3.39 -2.96 -8.26
C PHE A 400 -3.84 -1.51 -8.32
N ALA A 401 -2.97 -0.58 -7.92
CA ALA A 401 -3.25 0.83 -8.06
C ALA A 401 -3.04 1.30 -9.49
N VAL A 402 -3.96 2.09 -10.03
CA VAL A 402 -3.94 2.59 -11.41
C VAL A 402 -4.19 4.09 -11.41
N ALA A 403 -3.31 4.83 -12.09
CA ALA A 403 -3.53 6.22 -12.46
C ALA A 403 -3.55 6.32 -13.98
N CYS A 404 -4.48 7.11 -14.51
CA CYS A 404 -4.50 7.49 -15.92
C CYS A 404 -3.50 8.62 -16.16
N GLN A 405 -2.55 8.43 -17.08
CA GLN A 405 -1.50 9.40 -17.43
C GLN A 405 -1.50 9.63 -18.94
N GLY A 406 -2.17 10.70 -19.37
CA GLY A 406 -2.43 10.91 -20.79
C GLY A 406 -3.26 9.76 -21.36
N ASP A 407 -2.79 9.16 -22.45
CA ASP A 407 -3.44 8.02 -23.10
C ASP A 407 -3.07 6.66 -22.48
N ASP A 408 -2.19 6.62 -21.48
CA ASP A 408 -1.63 5.40 -20.88
C ASP A 408 -1.96 5.27 -19.38
N LEU A 409 -1.58 4.13 -18.81
CA LEU A 409 -1.71 3.83 -17.38
C LEU A 409 -0.36 3.82 -16.67
N ALA A 410 -0.38 4.27 -15.41
CA ALA A 410 0.70 4.04 -14.45
C ALA A 410 0.17 3.19 -13.30
N PHE A 411 0.85 2.07 -13.01
CA PHE A 411 0.36 1.06 -12.09
C PHE A 411 1.37 0.67 -11.01
N THR A 412 0.86 0.20 -9.88
CA THR A 412 1.64 -0.28 -8.74
C THR A 412 0.93 -1.46 -8.13
N SER A 413 1.62 -2.59 -8.00
CA SER A 413 1.11 -3.76 -7.28
C SER A 413 1.45 -3.66 -5.81
N TYR A 414 0.50 -3.91 -4.92
CA TYR A 414 0.68 -3.97 -3.47
C TYR A 414 0.67 -5.42 -3.01
N LEU A 415 1.70 -5.82 -2.27
CA LEU A 415 2.03 -7.20 -1.96
C LEU A 415 2.12 -7.41 -0.45
N ASN A 416 1.24 -8.24 0.09
CA ASN A 416 1.23 -8.68 1.47
C ASN A 416 2.03 -10.00 1.62
N PRO A 417 3.08 -10.04 2.47
CA PRO A 417 3.84 -11.26 2.75
C PRO A 417 3.08 -12.32 3.58
N GLN A 418 1.83 -12.07 3.98
CA GLN A 418 0.93 -13.04 4.62
C GLN A 418 1.51 -13.71 5.89
N LEU A 419 2.20 -12.94 6.72
CA LEU A 419 3.02 -13.43 7.83
C LEU A 419 2.22 -14.15 8.92
N TYR A 420 0.94 -13.82 9.10
CA TYR A 420 0.06 -14.48 10.07
C TYR A 420 -0.85 -15.50 9.40
N ALA A 421 -1.23 -15.28 8.14
CA ALA A 421 -2.07 -16.23 7.39
C ALA A 421 -1.41 -17.61 7.26
N ALA A 422 -0.08 -17.67 7.17
CA ALA A 422 0.68 -18.92 7.15
C ALA A 422 0.40 -19.86 8.36
N PHE A 423 -0.09 -19.33 9.48
CA PHE A 423 -0.40 -20.14 10.68
C PHE A 423 -1.84 -20.67 10.71
N ARG A 424 -2.74 -20.15 9.86
CA ARG A 424 -4.15 -20.61 9.83
C ARG A 424 -4.27 -22.05 9.36
N GLU A 425 -3.42 -22.47 8.42
CA GLU A 425 -3.45 -23.85 7.89
C GLU A 425 -2.92 -24.88 8.89
N SER A 426 -1.93 -24.50 9.70
CA SER A 426 -1.36 -25.38 10.74
C SER A 426 -2.25 -25.60 11.96
N GLU A 427 -3.27 -24.76 12.16
CA GLU A 427 -4.22 -24.88 13.27
C GLU A 427 -5.43 -25.78 12.93
N CYS A 428 -5.64 -26.09 11.64
CA CYS A 428 -6.71 -26.98 11.16
C CYS A 428 -6.24 -28.42 10.87
N SER A 429 -4.96 -28.72 11.05
CA SER A 429 -4.34 -30.04 10.79
C SER A 429 -4.11 -30.86 12.05
#